data_AF-A0AAU5X9K0-F1
#
_entry.id   AF-A0AAU5X9K0-F1
#
_cell.length_a   1.000
_cell.length_b   1.000
_cell.length_c   1.000
_cell.angle_alpha   90.00
_cell.angle_beta   90.00
_cell.angle_gamma   90.00
#
_symmetry.space_group_name_H-M   'P 1'
#
loop_
_entity.id
_entity.type
_entity.pdbx_description
1 polymer ?
#
loop_
_entity_poly.entity_id
_entity_poly.type
_entity_poly.pdbx_seq_one_letter_code
_entity_poly.pdbx_strand_id
1 'polypeptide(L)'
;MDPALSEELVAMTDEDRRLQQGASTGGDAYRGWAEDAVAQLAYRRVTTRNADRLDQIMDDHGWPATTLVGPEGARRAWLVAQHADRRLDVQRRAEVGLDSFPG
;
A
#
# COMPACT_ATOMS: atom_id res chain seq x y z
N MET A 1 4.72 20.54 14.02
CA MET A 1 4.36 19.97 12.72
C MET A 1 5.64 19.80 11.91
N ASP A 2 5.84 18.60 11.38
CA ASP A 2 6.94 18.22 10.50
C ASP A 2 6.42 18.17 9.04
N PRO A 3 6.78 19.16 8.20
CA PRO A 3 6.34 19.21 6.82
C PRO A 3 7.00 18.14 5.95
N ALA A 4 8.22 17.71 6.26
CA ALA A 4 8.93 16.70 5.47
C ALA A 4 8.24 15.33 5.61
N LEU A 5 7.85 14.97 6.85
CA LEU A 5 7.11 13.75 7.10
C LEU A 5 5.71 13.79 6.45
N SER A 6 5.07 14.96 6.41
CA SER A 6 3.81 15.14 5.69
C SER A 6 3.98 14.93 4.18
N GLU A 7 5.03 15.51 3.58
CA GLU A 7 5.32 15.37 2.15
C GLU A 7 5.64 13.92 1.78
N GLU A 8 6.38 13.21 2.64
CA GLU A 8 6.68 11.79 2.48
C GLU A 8 5.39 10.94 2.42
N LEU A 9 4.47 11.13 3.37
CA LEU A 9 3.19 10.39 3.41
C LEU A 9 2.30 10.69 2.18
N VAL A 10 2.33 11.92 1.69
CA VAL A 10 1.66 12.32 0.44
C VAL A 10 2.28 11.60 -0.76
N ALA A 11 3.62 11.60 -0.87
CA ALA A 11 4.32 10.96 -1.97
C ALA A 11 4.05 9.45 -2.01
N MET A 12 4.10 8.76 -0.87
CA MET A 12 3.81 7.32 -0.75
C MET A 12 2.43 6.98 -1.32
N THR A 13 1.40 7.73 -0.91
CA THR A 13 0.01 7.47 -1.32
C THR A 13 -0.32 7.91 -2.74
N ASP A 14 0.39 8.90 -3.27
CA ASP A 14 0.26 9.28 -4.68
C ASP A 14 0.89 8.24 -5.61
N GLU A 15 1.99 7.59 -5.19
CA GLU A 15 2.58 6.46 -5.91
C GLU A 15 1.62 5.25 -5.95
N ASP A 16 1.01 4.90 -4.80
CA ASP A 16 -0.02 3.86 -4.72
C ASP A 16 -1.15 4.10 -5.72
N ARG A 17 -1.68 5.34 -5.75
CA ARG A 17 -2.80 5.73 -6.61
C ARG A 17 -2.44 5.66 -8.10
N ARG A 18 -1.24 6.10 -8.48
CA ARG A 18 -0.78 6.06 -9.89
C ARG A 18 -0.73 4.62 -10.41
N LEU A 19 -0.24 3.69 -9.60
CA LEU A 19 -0.16 2.27 -9.98
C LEU A 19 -1.53 1.61 -10.05
N GLN A 20 -2.47 2.00 -9.18
CA GLN A 20 -3.84 1.51 -9.22
C GLN A 20 -4.61 1.95 -10.48
N GLN A 21 -4.35 3.17 -10.98
CA GLN A 21 -5.02 3.72 -12.18
C GLN A 21 -4.45 3.18 -13.50
N GLY A 22 -3.19 2.73 -13.52
CA GLY A 22 -2.53 2.24 -14.74
C GLY A 22 -3.04 0.88 -15.25
N ALA A 23 -3.67 0.08 -14.38
CA ALA A 23 -4.13 -1.29 -14.67
C ALA A 23 -5.48 -1.36 -15.42
N SER A 24 -5.80 -0.40 -16.30
CA SER A 24 -7.10 -0.34 -16.98
C SER A 24 -7.03 0.00 -18.47
N THR A 25 -5.89 -0.20 -19.12
CA THR A 25 -5.74 0.12 -20.55
C THR A 25 -5.95 -1.14 -21.40
N GLY A 26 -7.04 -1.16 -22.17
CA GLY A 26 -7.48 -2.32 -22.97
C GLY A 26 -6.54 -2.67 -24.12
N GLY A 27 -5.79 -3.75 -23.95
CA GLY A 27 -5.08 -4.48 -25.01
C GLY A 27 -5.85 -5.74 -25.45
N ASP A 28 -5.23 -6.57 -26.31
CA ASP A 28 -5.76 -7.92 -26.57
C ASP A 28 -5.94 -8.69 -25.26
N ALA A 29 -6.92 -9.60 -25.19
CA ALA A 29 -7.34 -10.21 -23.92
C ALA A 29 -6.20 -10.88 -23.13
N TYR A 30 -5.17 -11.40 -23.80
CA TYR A 30 -4.04 -12.07 -23.15
C TYR A 30 -2.96 -11.07 -22.70
N ARG A 31 -2.63 -10.10 -23.56
CA ARG A 31 -1.72 -9.00 -23.23
C ARG A 31 -2.27 -8.12 -22.13
N GLY A 32 -3.57 -7.81 -22.16
CA GLY A 32 -4.27 -7.09 -21.09
C GLY A 32 -4.19 -7.84 -19.75
N TRP A 33 -4.40 -9.16 -19.74
CA TRP A 33 -4.25 -9.97 -18.52
C TRP A 33 -2.81 -9.94 -17.96
N ALA A 34 -1.81 -10.01 -18.83
CA ALA A 34 -0.41 -9.95 -18.43
C ALA A 34 -0.01 -8.56 -17.89
N GLU A 35 -0.45 -7.49 -18.56
CA GLU A 35 -0.23 -6.10 -18.14
C GLU A 35 -0.91 -5.81 -16.78
N ASP A 36 -2.13 -6.30 -16.59
CA ASP A 36 -2.87 -6.20 -15.33
C ASP A 36 -2.15 -6.97 -14.20
N ALA A 37 -1.63 -8.17 -14.48
CA ALA A 37 -0.88 -8.95 -13.49
C ALA A 37 0.43 -8.25 -13.08
N VAL A 38 1.16 -7.66 -14.04
CA VAL A 38 2.37 -6.89 -13.76
C VAL A 38 2.05 -5.63 -12.95
N ALA A 39 0.99 -4.91 -13.31
CA ALA A 39 0.54 -3.73 -12.57
C ALA A 39 0.11 -4.08 -11.14
N GLN A 40 -0.60 -5.19 -10.96
CA GLN A 40 -0.97 -5.71 -9.64
C GLN A 40 0.26 -6.08 -8.81
N LEU A 41 1.28 -6.71 -9.40
CA LEU A 41 2.54 -7.03 -8.70
C LEU A 41 3.33 -5.76 -8.34
N ALA A 42 3.32 -4.73 -9.20
CA ALA A 42 3.96 -3.44 -8.93
C ALA A 42 3.25 -2.71 -7.78
N TYR A 43 1.92 -2.60 -7.83
CA TYR A 43 1.10 -2.08 -6.73
C TYR A 43 1.36 -2.88 -5.45
N ARG A 44 1.47 -4.21 -5.57
CA ARG A 44 1.87 -5.09 -4.46
C ARG A 44 3.19 -4.64 -3.84
N ARG A 45 4.26 -4.51 -4.60
CA ARG A 45 5.56 -4.12 -4.03
C ARG A 45 5.53 -2.74 -3.35
N VAL A 46 4.88 -1.76 -3.99
CA VAL A 46 4.86 -0.39 -3.46
C VAL A 46 4.10 -0.30 -2.15
N THR A 47 2.87 -0.82 -2.06
CA THR A 47 2.13 -0.64 -0.79
C THR A 47 2.67 -1.52 0.35
N THR A 48 3.45 -2.58 0.09
CA THR A 48 4.23 -3.27 1.14
C THR A 48 5.36 -2.37 1.64
N ARG A 49 6.17 -1.82 0.74
CA ARG A 49 7.24 -0.87 1.11
C ARG A 49 6.69 0.31 1.90
N ASN A 50 5.51 0.82 1.51
CA ASN A 50 4.88 1.92 2.21
C ASN A 50 4.38 1.54 3.62
N ALA A 51 3.89 0.30 3.80
CA ALA A 51 3.53 -0.21 5.11
C ALA A 51 4.75 -0.32 6.02
N ASP A 52 5.86 -0.88 5.52
CA ASP A 52 7.12 -1.00 6.26
C ASP A 52 7.65 0.38 6.68
N ARG A 53 7.54 1.38 5.79
CA ARG A 53 7.95 2.76 6.11
C ARG A 53 7.03 3.41 7.15
N LEU A 54 5.72 3.18 7.08
CA LEU A 54 4.79 3.68 8.10
C LEU A 54 5.09 3.06 9.48
N ASP A 55 5.46 1.78 9.52
CA ASP A 55 5.87 1.10 10.76
C ASP A 55 7.09 1.77 11.40
N GLN A 56 8.13 2.06 10.60
CA GLN A 56 9.30 2.81 11.07
C GLN A 56 8.95 4.21 11.60
N ILE A 57 8.05 4.92 10.91
CA ILE A 57 7.57 6.24 11.37
C ILE A 57 6.87 6.11 12.73
N MET A 58 6.11 5.04 12.93
CA MET A 58 5.44 4.77 14.21
C MET A 58 6.42 4.40 15.33
N ASP A 59 7.49 3.68 15.02
CA ASP A 59 8.55 3.37 15.98
C ASP A 59 9.27 4.65 16.45
N ASP A 60 9.57 5.57 15.54
CA ASP A 60 10.32 6.80 15.84
C ASP A 60 9.47 7.90 16.50
N HIS A 61 8.20 8.01 16.11
CA HIS A 61 7.36 9.17 16.44
C HIS A 61 5.98 8.82 17.01
N GLY A 62 5.62 7.54 17.08
CA GLY A 62 4.25 7.11 17.30
C GLY A 62 3.34 7.37 16.09
N TRP A 63 2.03 7.25 16.28
CA TRP A 63 1.08 7.47 15.19
C TRP A 63 1.20 8.91 14.63
N PRO A 64 1.38 9.10 13.30
CA PRO A 64 1.52 10.42 12.68
C PRO A 64 0.18 11.17 12.65
N ALA A 65 -0.23 11.67 13.81
CA ALA A 65 -1.45 12.44 14.01
C ALA A 65 -1.35 13.85 13.42
N THR A 66 -2.47 14.55 13.38
CA THR A 66 -2.58 15.91 12.82
C THR A 66 -1.63 16.93 13.48
N THR A 67 -1.27 16.74 14.75
CA THR A 67 -0.30 17.58 15.47
C THR A 67 1.13 17.42 14.95
N LEU A 68 1.47 16.22 14.46
CA LEU A 68 2.78 15.91 13.91
C LEU A 68 2.87 16.27 12.42
N VAL A 69 1.95 15.81 11.59
CA VAL A 69 2.06 15.91 10.11
C VAL A 69 0.98 16.77 9.46
N GLY A 70 0.15 17.44 10.26
CA GLY A 70 -1.00 18.18 9.76
C GLY A 70 -2.15 17.27 9.29
N PRO A 71 -3.31 17.87 8.93
CA PRO A 71 -4.50 17.11 8.54
C PRO A 71 -4.32 16.23 7.31
N GLU A 72 -3.55 16.70 6.32
CA GLU A 72 -3.33 15.95 5.09
C GLU A 72 -2.40 14.77 5.30
N GLY A 73 -1.22 14.97 5.91
CA GLY A 73 -0.31 13.88 6.26
C GLY A 73 -1.00 12.80 7.08
N ALA A 74 -1.81 13.19 8.08
CA ALA A 74 -2.53 12.24 8.92
C ALA A 74 -3.57 11.42 8.12
N ARG A 75 -4.26 12.04 7.17
CA ARG A 75 -5.14 11.32 6.23
C ARG A 75 -4.36 10.34 5.36
N ARG A 76 -3.18 10.74 4.88
CA ARG A 76 -2.34 9.87 4.05
C ARG A 76 -1.78 8.69 4.84
N ALA A 77 -1.34 8.90 6.08
CA ALA A 77 -0.95 7.79 6.96
C ALA A 77 -2.09 6.78 7.16
N TRP A 78 -3.33 7.24 7.33
CA TRP A 78 -4.49 6.35 7.43
C TRP A 78 -4.77 5.57 6.13
N LEU A 79 -4.51 6.16 4.95
CA LEU A 79 -4.62 5.44 3.68
C LEU A 79 -3.55 4.35 3.55
N VAL A 80 -2.29 4.64 3.93
CA VAL A 80 -1.21 3.64 3.94
C VAL A 80 -1.56 2.48 4.88
N ALA A 81 -2.03 2.76 6.09
CA ALA A 81 -2.45 1.73 7.05
C ALA A 81 -3.56 0.82 6.51
N GLN A 82 -4.56 1.38 5.81
CA GLN A 82 -5.60 0.56 5.19
C GLN A 82 -5.09 -0.32 4.05
N HIS A 83 -4.10 0.14 3.28
CA HIS A 83 -3.47 -0.70 2.26
C HIS A 83 -2.67 -1.86 2.88
N ALA A 84 -2.10 -1.66 4.08
CA ALA A 84 -1.42 -2.71 4.83
C ALA A 84 -2.40 -3.77 5.37
N ASP A 85 -3.53 -3.36 5.97
CA ASP A 85 -4.50 -4.30 6.54
C ASP A 85 -5.18 -5.19 5.47
N ARG A 86 -5.52 -4.61 4.30
CA ARG A 86 -6.01 -5.32 3.10
C ARG A 86 -5.02 -6.32 2.49
N ARG A 87 -3.83 -6.46 3.07
CA ARG A 87 -2.85 -7.49 2.69
C ARG A 87 -2.69 -8.54 3.76
N LEU A 88 -2.72 -8.14 5.03
CA LEU A 88 -2.71 -9.08 6.14
C LEU A 88 -3.96 -9.98 6.13
N ASP A 89 -5.12 -9.48 5.73
CA ASP A 89 -6.34 -10.28 5.58
C ASP A 89 -6.27 -11.31 4.42
N VAL A 90 -5.63 -10.97 3.30
CA VAL A 90 -5.41 -11.89 2.18
C VAL A 90 -4.32 -12.91 2.53
N GLN A 91 -3.24 -12.47 3.16
CA GLN A 91 -2.16 -13.34 3.61
C GLN A 91 -2.65 -14.35 4.66
N ARG A 92 -3.39 -13.91 5.69
CA ARG A 92 -4.00 -14.82 6.68
C ARG A 92 -4.94 -15.83 6.05
N ARG A 93 -5.72 -15.44 5.04
CA ARG A 93 -6.60 -16.39 4.31
C ARG A 93 -5.81 -17.39 3.46
N ALA A 94 -4.69 -16.97 2.87
CA ALA A 94 -3.81 -17.86 2.11
C ALA A 94 -3.08 -18.87 3.01
N GLU A 95 -2.60 -18.45 4.18
CA GLU A 95 -1.96 -19.32 5.18
C GLU A 95 -2.88 -20.46 5.64
N VAL A 96 -4.16 -20.16 5.97
CA VAL A 96 -5.16 -21.20 6.30
C VAL A 96 -5.40 -22.17 5.13
N GLY A 97 -5.29 -21.69 3.89
CA GLY A 97 -5.38 -22.52 2.70
C GLY A 97 -4.17 -23.43 2.51
N LEU A 98 -2.96 -22.97 2.82
CA LEU A 98 -1.72 -23.76 2.73
C LEU A 98 -1.68 -24.92 3.74
N ASP A 99 -2.21 -24.72 4.95
CA ASP A 99 -2.38 -25.80 5.94
C ASP A 99 -3.43 -26.84 5.53
N SER A 100 -4.26 -26.54 4.54
CA SER A 100 -5.34 -27.41 4.05
C SER A 100 -4.97 -28.21 2.78
N PHE A 101 -3.75 -28.06 2.25
CA PHE A 101 -3.26 -28.91 1.15
C PHE A 101 -2.54 -30.14 1.72
N PRO A 102 -3.12 -31.36 1.68
CA PRO A 102 -2.34 -32.56 1.90
C PRO A 102 -1.39 -32.74 0.71
N GLY A 103 -0.09 -32.91 1.02
CA GLY A 103 0.94 -33.23 0.04
C GLY A 103 0.73 -34.56 -0.67
#